data_AF-A0A954LPU4-F1
#
_entry.id   AF-A0A954LPU4-F1
#
_cell.length_a   1.000
_cell.length_b   1.000
_cell.length_c   1.000
_cell.angle_alpha   90.00
_cell.angle_beta   90.00
_cell.angle_gamma   90.00
#
_symmetry.space_group_name_H-M   'P 1'
#
loop_
_entity.id
_entity.type
_entity.pdbx_description
1 polymer ?
#
loop_
_entity_poly.entity_id
_entity_poly.type
_entity_poly.pdbx_seq_one_letter_code
_entity_poly.pdbx_strand_id
1 'polypeptide(L)' 'MNTIADALVYAVTYISLRGGEKDFDDDEDVGALESIAAMLCSATRKEKEALALAADRAFTEEKNGAAREEFLQDYGTWM' A
#
# COMPACT_ATOMS: atom_id res chain seq x y z
N MET A 1 -6.03 -3.51 15.51
CA MET A 1 -6.86 -2.82 14.51
C MET A 1 -6.48 -1.35 14.46
N ASN A 2 -5.39 -1.02 13.77
CA ASN A 2 -5.16 0.36 13.32
C ASN A 2 -5.76 0.45 11.91
N THR A 3 -7.10 0.39 11.86
CA THR A 3 -7.88 0.03 10.66
C THR A 3 -7.58 0.90 9.44
N ILE A 4 -7.21 2.17 9.66
CA ILE A 4 -6.90 3.11 8.58
C ILE A 4 -5.52 2.85 7.98
N ALA A 5 -4.51 2.55 8.80
CA ALA A 5 -3.16 2.28 8.30
C ALA A 5 -3.13 0.97 7.50
N ASP A 6 -3.81 -0.06 8.01
CA ASP A 6 -3.97 -1.33 7.30
C ASP A 6 -4.72 -1.13 5.97
N ALA A 7 -5.83 -0.36 5.97
CA ALA A 7 -6.58 -0.05 4.75
C ALA A 7 -5.76 0.76 3.74
N LEU A 8 -4.94 1.71 4.18
CA LEU A 8 -4.12 2.53 3.30
C LEU A 8 -3.03 1.70 2.61
N VAL A 9 -2.38 0.79 3.37
CA VAL A 9 -1.39 -0.15 2.83
C VAL A 9 -2.03 -1.03 1.75
N TYR A 10 -3.19 -1.63 2.03
CA TYR A 10 -3.90 -2.43 1.02
C TYR A 10 -4.32 -1.60 -0.21
N ALA A 11 -4.80 -0.37 -0.02
CA ALA A 11 -5.24 0.48 -1.11
C ALA A 11 -4.09 0.88 -2.03
N VAL A 12 -2.96 1.33 -1.47
CA VAL A 12 -1.80 1.72 -2.28
C VAL A 12 -1.24 0.51 -3.02
N THR A 13 -1.09 -0.65 -2.38
CA THR A 13 -0.64 -1.87 -3.06
C THR A 13 -1.58 -2.31 -4.18
N TYR A 14 -2.89 -2.26 -3.94
CA TYR A 14 -3.88 -2.58 -4.97
C TYR A 14 -3.77 -1.65 -6.19
N ILE A 15 -3.69 -0.33 -5.95
CA ILE A 15 -3.58 0.66 -7.03
C ILE A 15 -2.26 0.48 -7.79
N SER A 16 -1.13 0.31 -7.10
CA SER A 16 0.19 0.08 -7.70
C SER A 16 0.22 -1.16 -8.61
N LEU A 17 -0.41 -2.25 -8.17
CA LEU A 17 -0.45 -3.50 -8.93
C LEU A 17 -1.41 -3.42 -10.11
N ARG A 18 -2.57 -2.77 -9.93
CA ARG A 18 -3.56 -2.57 -10.99
C ARG A 18 -3.04 -1.67 -12.11
N GLY A 19 -2.29 -0.61 -11.79
CA GLY A 19 -1.63 0.24 -12.78
C GLY A 19 -0.53 -0.46 -13.59
N GLY A 20 -0.08 -1.65 -13.16
CA GLY A 20 0.87 -2.48 -13.93
C GLY A 20 0.21 -3.31 -15.04
N GLU A 21 -1.11 -3.51 -15.00
CA GLU A 21 -1.86 -4.17 -16.07
C GLU A 21 -2.08 -3.16 -17.21
N LYS A 22 -1.38 -3.40 -18.34
CA LYS A 22 -1.22 -2.53 -19.53
C LYS A 22 -2.48 -1.87 -20.15
N ASP A 23 -3.67 -2.15 -19.64
CA ASP A 23 -4.94 -1.65 -20.16
C ASP A 23 -5.65 -0.64 -19.23
N PHE A 24 -5.07 -0.31 -18.06
CA PHE A 24 -5.70 0.57 -17.06
C PHE A 24 -4.74 1.60 -16.45
N ASP A 25 -4.06 2.40 -17.28
CA ASP A 25 -3.62 3.75 -16.86
C ASP A 25 -4.88 4.64 -16.76
N ASP A 26 -5.73 4.37 -15.76
CA ASP A 26 -6.84 5.26 -15.42
C ASP A 26 -6.24 6.45 -14.67
N ASP A 27 -6.33 7.66 -15.24
CA ASP A 27 -5.82 8.91 -14.63
C ASP A 27 -6.30 9.09 -13.17
N GLU A 28 -7.41 8.44 -12.80
CA GLU A 28 -7.97 8.40 -11.46
C GLU A 28 -7.07 7.67 -10.44
N ASP A 29 -6.41 6.57 -10.83
CA ASP A 29 -5.53 5.79 -9.97
C ASP A 29 -4.22 6.55 -9.68
N VAL A 30 -3.69 7.28 -10.67
CA VAL A 30 -2.56 8.21 -10.50
C VAL A 30 -2.94 9.35 -9.56
N GLY A 31 -4.11 9.98 -9.77
CA GLY A 31 -4.59 11.07 -8.90
C GLY A 31 -4.84 10.63 -7.45
N ALA A 32 -5.29 9.39 -7.24
CA ALA A 32 -5.43 8.81 -5.92
C ALA A 32 -4.07 8.63 -5.21
N LEU A 33 -3.05 8.11 -5.91
CA LEU A 33 -1.71 7.96 -5.37
C LEU A 33 -1.06 9.32 -5.05
N GLU A 34 -1.22 10.32 -5.92
CA GLU A 34 -0.73 11.68 -5.68
C GLU A 34 -1.39 12.30 -4.44
N SER A 35 -2.70 12.11 -4.28
CA SER A 35 -3.45 12.61 -3.11
C SER A 35 -3.00 11.93 -1.81
N ILE A 36 -2.77 10.62 -1.85
CA ILE A 36 -2.23 9.86 -0.70
C ILE A 36 -0.82 10.34 -0.37
N ALA A 37 0.05 10.50 -1.37
CA ALA A 37 1.40 11.01 -1.18
C ALA A 37 1.41 12.42 -0.58
N ALA A 38 0.55 13.32 -1.06
CA ALA A 38 0.40 14.65 -0.53
C ALA A 38 -0.07 14.65 0.95
N MET A 39 -1.03 13.77 1.30
CA MET A 39 -1.48 13.60 2.68
C MET A 39 -0.37 13.08 3.59
N LEU A 40 0.43 12.12 3.10
CA LEU A 40 1.52 11.52 3.87
C LEU A 40 2.76 12.41 3.98
N CYS A 41 2.88 13.44 3.14
CA CYS A 41 4.00 14.39 3.17
C CYS A 41 4.13 15.08 4.54
N SER A 42 3.00 15.39 5.19
CA SER A 42 2.94 16.00 6.52
C SER A 42 2.76 14.99 7.66
N ALA A 43 2.81 13.68 7.38
CA ALA A 43 2.61 12.66 8.39
C ALA A 43 3.68 12.75 9.51
N THR A 44 3.20 12.69 10.75
CA THR A 44 4.03 12.64 11.94
C THR A 44 4.84 11.36 11.98
N ARG A 45 5.91 11.34 12.79
CA ARG A 45 6.72 10.14 13.00
C ARG A 45 5.87 8.94 13.46
N LYS A 46 4.91 9.17 14.36
CA LYS A 46 4.04 8.12 14.89
C LYS A 46 3.12 7.52 13.82
N GLU A 47 2.63 8.34 12.88
CA GLU A 47 1.81 7.87 11.77
C GLU A 47 2.64 7.06 10.76
N LYS A 48 3.87 7.50 10.49
CA LYS A 48 4.82 6.73 9.65
C LYS A 48 5.17 5.38 10.29
N GLU A 49 5.42 5.35 11.59
CA GLU A 49 5.64 4.09 12.34
C GLU A 49 4.40 3.20 12.30
N ALA A 50 3.19 3.76 12.40
CA ALA A 50 1.95 3.00 12.30
C ALA A 50 1.73 2.39 10.90
N LEU A 51 2.12 3.10 9.84
CA LEU A 51 2.08 2.61 8.46
C LEU A 51 3.12 1.51 8.23
N ALA A 52 4.35 1.68 8.71
CA ALA A 52 5.39 0.66 8.61
C ALA A 52 4.96 -0.65 9.32
N LEU A 53 4.39 -0.54 10.53
CA LEU A 53 3.84 -1.71 11.24
C LEU A 53 2.65 -2.33 10.52
N ALA A 54 1.86 -1.55 9.78
CA ALA A 54 0.75 -2.07 8.97
C ALA A 54 1.26 -2.82 7.72
N ALA A 55 2.30 -2.29 7.07
CA ALA A 55 2.95 -2.96 5.93
C ALA A 55 3.56 -4.31 6.34
N ASP A 56 4.25 -4.37 7.49
CA ASP A 56 4.82 -5.62 8.02
C ASP A 56 3.75 -6.67 8.36
N ARG A 57 2.61 -6.23 8.93
CA ARG A 57 1.46 -7.11 9.15
C ARG A 57 0.88 -7.62 7.84
N ALA A 58 0.61 -6.74 6.88
CA ALA A 58 0.05 -7.11 5.58
C ALA A 58 0.96 -8.09 4.84
N PHE A 59 2.28 -7.86 4.84
CA PHE A 59 3.27 -8.78 4.28
C PHE A 59 3.23 -10.15 4.98
N THR A 60 3.18 -10.17 6.31
CA THR A 60 3.13 -11.40 7.10
C THR A 60 1.83 -12.17 6.88
N GLU A 61 0.69 -11.48 6.82
CA GLU A 61 -0.63 -12.07 6.55
C GLU A 61 -0.69 -12.66 5.14
N GLU A 62 -0.23 -11.92 4.13
CA GLU A 62 -0.20 -12.38 2.74
C GLU A 62 0.73 -13.60 2.58
N LYS A 63 1.89 -13.60 3.24
CA LYS A 63 2.85 -14.70 3.21
C LYS A 63 2.32 -15.97 3.87
N ASN A 64 1.56 -15.84 4.95
CA ASN A 64 1.01 -16.98 5.70
C ASN A 64 -0.31 -17.50 5.11
N GLY A 65 -0.93 -16.76 4.18
CA GLY A 65 -2.15 -17.14 3.48
C GLY A 65 -1.89 -17.84 2.14
N ALA A 66 -2.75 -17.56 1.16
CA ALA A 66 -2.53 -17.93 -0.24
C ALA A 66 -1.72 -16.84 -0.93
N ALA A 67 -0.40 -16.90 -0.75
CA ALA A 67 0.53 -15.87 -1.18
C ALA A 67 0.32 -15.44 -2.64
N ARG A 68 -0.07 -14.18 -2.83
CA ARG A 68 -0.01 -13.51 -4.14
C ARG A 68 1.37 -12.87 -4.28
N GLU A 69 2.20 -13.44 -5.15
CA GLU A 69 3.61 -13.05 -5.29
C GLU A 69 3.79 -11.56 -5.64
N GLU A 70 2.89 -11.01 -6.45
CA GLU A 70 2.85 -9.59 -6.82
C GLU A 70 2.61 -8.65 -5.60
N PHE A 71 1.73 -9.02 -4.68
CA PHE A 71 1.50 -8.28 -3.42
C PHE A 71 2.72 -8.36 -2.51
N LEU A 72 3.34 -9.54 -2.40
CA LEU A 72 4.57 -9.70 -1.61
C LEU A 72 5.75 -8.89 -2.18
N GLN A 73 5.86 -8.81 -3.50
CA GLN A 73 6.87 -7.99 -4.16
C GLN A 73 6.64 -6.49 -3.91
N ASP A 74 5.41 -6.01 -4.07
CA ASP A 74 5.08 -4.59 -3.81
C ASP A 74 5.33 -4.21 -2.35
N TYR A 75 4.82 -4.97 -1.39
CA TYR A 75 5.12 -4.75 0.04
C TYR A 75 6.63 -4.78 0.33
N GLY A 76 7.37 -5.65 -0.36
CA GLY A 76 8.83 -5.74 -0.26
C GLY A 76 9.57 -4.49 -0.72
N THR A 77 8.97 -3.65 -1.58
CA THR A 77 9.59 -2.38 -2.00
C THR A 77 9.43 -1.24 -0.99
N TRP A 78 8.54 -1.41 0.00
CA TRP A 78 8.26 -0.38 1.01
C TRP A 78 9.09 -0.56 2.29
N MET A 79 9.71 -1.74 2.45
CA MET A 79 10.56 -2.13 3.59
C MET A 79 12.04 -1.94 3.28
#